data_AF-A0A3C1SBC8-F1
#
_entry.id   AF-A0A3C1SBC8-F1
#
_cell.length_a   1.000
_cell.length_b   1.000
_cell.length_c   1.000
_cell.angle_alpha   90.00
_cell.angle_beta   90.00
_cell.angle_gamma   90.00
#
_symmetry.space_group_name_H-M   'P 1'
#
loop_
_entity.id
_entity.type
_entity.pdbx_description
1 polymer ?
#
loop_
_entity_poly.entity_id
_entity_poly.type
_entity_poly.pdbx_seq_one_letter_code
_entity_poly.pdbx_strand_id
1 'polypeptide(L)'
;APPAPVPNSVRRIEICWPLGIAPLAKDDPFCHQRRKAWILNDAVPPTFPDRNDQHWQGNPINILLNPATRLRVDTDCAVENPIVRTIAKWPKAARPWLSPKIRAAERIPRMDPICNKPVSYIPDTIRILDIEPDTIFRPPGSETELPTITLHAQGGEGELFWMLNGEVICRSEINQPRMYRFKRSGRFTLTVMDLAGNYDSADILVLGGSSE
;
A
#
# COMPACT_ATOMS: atom_id res chain seq x y z
N ALA A 1 -17.79 32.44 22.12
CA ALA A 1 -19.11 31.78 22.03
C ALA A 1 -18.91 30.27 22.19
N PRO A 2 -19.83 29.53 22.83
CA PRO A 2 -19.77 28.07 22.83
C PRO A 2 -19.90 27.53 21.39
N PRO A 3 -19.32 26.36 21.08
CA PRO A 3 -19.45 25.76 19.76
C PRO A 3 -20.91 25.42 19.47
N ALA A 4 -21.34 25.63 18.22
CA ALA A 4 -22.69 25.30 17.79
C ALA A 4 -22.97 23.80 17.97
N PRO A 5 -24.20 23.40 18.36
CA PRO A 5 -24.56 22.01 18.50
C PRO A 5 -24.49 21.28 17.15
N VAL A 6 -24.07 20.02 17.19
CA VAL A 6 -24.07 19.15 15.99
C VAL A 6 -25.52 18.88 15.58
N PRO A 7 -25.89 19.05 14.29
CA PRO A 7 -27.26 18.77 13.83
C PRO A 7 -27.68 17.32 14.10
N ASN A 8 -28.96 17.09 14.39
CA ASN A 8 -29.50 15.74 14.63
C ASN A 8 -29.31 14.78 13.44
N SER A 9 -29.21 15.32 12.22
CA SER A 9 -28.93 14.56 11.01
C SER A 9 -27.49 14.04 10.93
N VAL A 10 -26.59 14.56 11.77
CA VAL A 10 -25.17 14.21 11.78
C VAL A 10 -24.85 13.39 13.02
N ARG A 11 -24.45 12.13 12.83
CA ARG A 11 -24.05 11.26 13.94
C ARG A 11 -22.75 10.54 13.64
N ARG A 12 -22.07 10.10 14.69
CA ARG A 12 -20.83 9.35 14.59
C ARG A 12 -21.10 7.87 14.77
N ILE A 13 -20.61 7.05 13.83
CA ILE A 13 -20.73 5.59 13.87
C ILE A 13 -19.37 4.92 13.81
N GLU A 14 -19.35 3.62 14.08
CA GLU A 14 -18.22 2.76 13.73
C GLU A 14 -18.38 2.26 12.29
N ILE A 15 -17.28 2.30 11.53
CA ILE A 15 -17.15 1.76 10.19
C ILE A 15 -15.95 0.81 10.12
N CYS A 16 -15.96 -0.05 9.13
CA CYS A 16 -14.91 -0.99 8.82
C CYS A 16 -14.10 -0.52 7.62
N TRP A 17 -12.82 -0.27 7.84
CA TRP A 17 -11.87 -0.01 6.79
C TRP A 17 -11.24 -1.35 6.35
N PRO A 18 -11.18 -1.67 5.05
CA PRO A 18 -11.17 -0.74 3.91
C PRO A 18 -12.52 -0.48 3.23
N LEU A 19 -13.62 -1.08 3.67
CA LEU A 19 -14.90 -1.00 2.95
C LEU A 19 -15.65 0.32 3.15
N GLY A 20 -15.38 1.05 4.22
CA GLY A 20 -16.01 2.34 4.54
C GLY A 20 -17.41 2.23 5.15
N ILE A 21 -17.99 1.02 5.15
CA ILE A 21 -19.33 0.73 5.66
C ILE A 21 -19.30 0.15 7.08
N ALA A 22 -20.46 0.13 7.74
CA ALA A 22 -20.61 -0.52 9.05
C ALA A 22 -20.33 -2.04 8.96
N PRO A 23 -19.76 -2.66 10.01
CA PRO A 23 -19.57 -4.12 10.06
C PRO A 23 -20.91 -4.86 9.95
N LEU A 24 -20.92 -5.98 9.24
CA LEU A 24 -22.09 -6.87 9.19
C LEU A 24 -22.29 -7.64 10.50
N ALA A 25 -21.18 -7.97 11.19
CA ALA A 25 -21.18 -8.70 12.46
C ALA A 25 -19.94 -8.32 13.30
N LYS A 26 -19.90 -8.76 14.56
CA LYS A 26 -18.76 -8.49 15.47
C LYS A 26 -17.44 -9.08 14.95
N ASP A 27 -17.52 -10.20 14.25
CA ASP A 27 -16.44 -11.00 13.68
C ASP A 27 -16.37 -10.89 12.15
N ASP A 28 -16.90 -9.80 11.58
CA ASP A 28 -16.85 -9.54 10.14
C ASP A 28 -15.41 -9.69 9.59
N PRO A 29 -15.14 -10.69 8.73
CA PRO A 29 -13.79 -10.99 8.26
C PRO A 29 -13.21 -9.88 7.37
N PHE A 30 -14.04 -8.98 6.85
CA PHE A 30 -13.64 -7.85 6.02
C PHE A 30 -13.41 -6.56 6.84
N CYS A 31 -13.72 -6.59 8.14
CA CYS A 31 -13.44 -5.48 9.05
C CYS A 31 -12.00 -5.50 9.54
N HIS A 32 -11.06 -5.14 8.65
CA HIS A 32 -9.63 -5.16 8.97
C HIS A 32 -9.27 -4.11 10.04
N GLN A 33 -9.89 -2.94 9.99
CA GLN A 33 -9.74 -1.89 11.00
C GLN A 33 -11.07 -1.19 11.31
N ARG A 34 -11.43 -1.09 12.59
CA ARG A 34 -12.56 -0.28 13.05
C ARG A 34 -12.15 1.20 13.13
N ARG A 35 -12.95 2.08 12.53
CA ARG A 35 -12.77 3.54 12.59
C ARG A 35 -14.08 4.22 12.94
N LYS A 36 -14.00 5.45 13.46
CA LYS A 36 -15.18 6.29 13.67
C LYS A 36 -15.35 7.25 12.50
N ALA A 37 -16.55 7.32 11.95
CA ALA A 37 -16.91 8.23 10.87
C ALA A 37 -18.18 9.01 11.19
N TRP A 38 -18.26 10.23 10.68
CA TRP A 38 -19.49 11.02 10.70
C TRP A 38 -20.34 10.66 9.50
N ILE A 39 -21.64 10.54 9.72
CA ILE A 39 -22.62 10.25 8.68
C ILE A 39 -23.70 11.32 8.70
N LEU A 40 -24.33 11.54 7.55
CA LEU A 40 -25.41 12.50 7.36
C LEU A 40 -26.68 11.75 6.93
N ASN A 41 -27.80 11.98 7.60
CA ASN A 41 -29.09 11.34 7.29
C ASN A 41 -28.99 9.81 7.15
N ASP A 42 -28.27 9.18 8.08
CA ASP A 42 -28.01 7.74 8.09
C ASP A 42 -27.24 7.18 6.87
N ALA A 43 -26.74 8.02 5.97
CA ALA A 43 -25.97 7.60 4.81
C ALA A 43 -24.53 7.23 5.18
N VAL A 44 -24.16 5.97 4.94
CA VAL A 44 -22.80 5.45 5.13
C VAL A 44 -22.17 5.19 3.76
N PRO A 45 -21.39 6.14 3.20
CA PRO A 45 -20.79 5.93 1.89
C PRO A 45 -19.71 4.85 1.95
N PRO A 46 -19.70 3.88 1.02
CA PRO A 46 -18.58 2.95 0.91
C PRO A 46 -17.31 3.68 0.50
N THR A 47 -16.15 3.08 0.77
CA THR A 47 -14.88 3.59 0.28
C THR A 47 -14.91 3.64 -1.25
N PHE A 48 -14.59 4.82 -1.79
CA PHE A 48 -14.53 5.02 -3.23
C PHE A 48 -13.40 4.15 -3.84
N PRO A 49 -13.58 3.60 -5.06
CA PRO A 49 -12.48 2.94 -5.77
C PRO A 49 -11.27 3.86 -5.93
N ASP A 50 -10.11 3.25 -6.18
CA ASP A 50 -8.90 4.01 -6.46
C ASP A 50 -9.12 4.87 -7.73
N ARG A 51 -8.69 6.14 -7.69
CA ARG A 51 -9.01 7.10 -8.76
C ARG A 51 -8.40 6.72 -10.10
N ASN A 52 -7.29 6.00 -10.05
CA ASN A 52 -6.54 5.56 -11.22
C ASN A 52 -6.89 4.12 -11.63
N ASP A 53 -7.88 3.49 -10.97
CA ASP A 53 -8.34 2.18 -11.40
C ASP A 53 -9.22 2.32 -12.66
N GLN A 54 -8.72 1.83 -13.78
CA GLN A 54 -9.39 1.97 -15.09
C GLN A 54 -10.72 1.22 -15.16
N HIS A 55 -10.94 0.25 -14.27
CA HIS A 55 -12.16 -0.53 -14.18
C HIS A 55 -12.79 -0.33 -12.82
N TRP A 56 -14.01 0.20 -12.78
CA TRP A 56 -14.76 0.27 -11.53
C TRP A 56 -15.05 -1.15 -11.04
N GLN A 57 -14.33 -1.57 -10.00
CA GLN A 57 -14.61 -2.81 -9.29
C GLN A 57 -15.23 -2.50 -7.93
N GLY A 58 -16.32 -3.21 -7.61
CA GLY A 58 -16.86 -3.21 -6.26
C GLY A 58 -15.85 -3.75 -5.24
N ASN A 59 -15.89 -3.23 -4.02
CA ASN A 59 -15.09 -3.73 -2.90
C ASN A 59 -16.07 -4.20 -1.81
N PRO A 60 -16.05 -5.47 -1.39
CA PRO A 60 -15.06 -6.50 -1.69
C PRO A 60 -15.19 -7.12 -3.09
N ILE A 61 -14.09 -7.73 -3.57
CA ILE A 61 -14.04 -8.46 -4.83
C ILE A 61 -14.24 -9.96 -4.61
N ASN A 62 -14.83 -10.64 -5.59
CA ASN A 62 -14.88 -12.09 -5.65
C ASN A 62 -13.86 -12.62 -6.66
N ILE A 63 -13.09 -13.62 -6.25
CA ILE A 63 -12.15 -14.34 -7.11
C ILE A 63 -12.49 -15.83 -7.11
N LEU A 64 -12.16 -16.50 -8.21
CA LEU A 64 -12.24 -17.96 -8.30
C LEU A 64 -10.88 -18.55 -7.98
N LEU A 65 -10.87 -19.63 -7.20
CA LEU A 65 -9.67 -20.37 -6.82
C LEU A 65 -9.77 -21.82 -7.25
N ASN A 66 -8.66 -22.37 -7.72
CA ASN A 66 -8.51 -23.80 -7.88
C ASN A 66 -8.57 -24.48 -6.50
N PRO A 67 -9.44 -25.47 -6.28
CA PRO A 67 -9.56 -26.15 -4.99
C PRO A 67 -8.28 -26.88 -4.56
N ALA A 68 -7.51 -27.42 -5.51
CA ALA A 68 -6.30 -28.18 -5.23
C ALA A 68 -5.09 -27.27 -4.92
N THR A 69 -4.90 -26.20 -5.69
CA THR A 69 -3.68 -25.36 -5.59
C THR A 69 -3.89 -24.06 -4.81
N ARG A 70 -5.16 -23.65 -4.61
CA ARG A 70 -5.56 -22.35 -4.03
C ARG A 70 -5.05 -21.13 -4.82
N LEU A 71 -4.64 -21.33 -6.07
CA LEU A 71 -4.28 -20.26 -7.00
C LEU A 71 -5.52 -19.68 -7.69
N ARG A 72 -5.40 -18.44 -8.19
CA ARG A 72 -6.50 -17.76 -8.88
C ARG A 72 -6.74 -18.43 -10.23
N VAL A 73 -8.00 -18.61 -10.59
CA VAL A 73 -8.42 -19.07 -11.91
C VAL A 73 -9.41 -18.07 -12.50
N ASP A 74 -9.55 -18.04 -13.81
CA ASP A 74 -10.62 -17.31 -14.49
C ASP A 74 -11.75 -18.27 -14.86
N THR A 75 -12.90 -17.73 -15.28
CA THR A 75 -14.11 -18.49 -15.61
C THR A 75 -13.94 -19.47 -16.78
N ASP A 76 -13.00 -19.20 -17.68
CA ASP A 76 -12.67 -20.00 -18.86
C ASP A 76 -11.58 -21.06 -18.58
N CYS A 77 -11.06 -21.13 -17.36
CA CYS A 77 -10.02 -22.08 -17.00
C CYS A 77 -10.59 -23.49 -16.77
N ALA A 78 -9.92 -24.52 -17.31
CA ALA A 78 -10.32 -25.92 -17.19
C ALA A 78 -10.06 -26.50 -15.78
N VAL A 79 -10.76 -25.96 -14.78
CA VAL A 79 -10.71 -26.40 -13.38
C VAL A 79 -12.11 -26.76 -12.93
N GLU A 80 -12.26 -27.98 -12.42
CA GLU A 80 -13.53 -28.46 -11.88
C GLU A 80 -13.85 -27.78 -10.55
N ASN A 81 -15.10 -27.34 -10.39
CA ASN A 81 -15.66 -26.82 -9.14
C ASN A 81 -14.79 -25.74 -8.46
N PRO A 82 -14.53 -24.59 -9.13
CA PRO A 82 -13.75 -23.52 -8.55
C PRO A 82 -14.41 -22.96 -7.29
N ILE A 83 -13.59 -22.61 -6.30
CA ILE A 83 -14.05 -22.05 -5.02
C ILE A 83 -14.08 -20.52 -5.13
N VAL A 84 -15.23 -19.92 -4.84
CA VAL A 84 -15.34 -18.47 -4.70
C VAL A 84 -14.67 -18.03 -3.40
N ARG A 85 -13.78 -17.03 -3.48
CA ARG A 85 -13.23 -16.34 -2.32
C ARG A 85 -13.47 -14.84 -2.45
N THR A 86 -14.01 -14.24 -1.40
CA THR A 86 -14.22 -12.79 -1.30
C THR A 86 -13.02 -12.13 -0.61
N ILE A 87 -12.55 -10.98 -1.11
CA ILE A 87 -11.40 -10.23 -0.59
C ILE A 87 -11.75 -8.75 -0.49
N ALA A 88 -11.55 -8.15 0.69
CA ALA A 88 -11.59 -6.71 0.86
C ALA A 88 -10.23 -6.09 0.48
N LYS A 89 -10.25 -5.13 -0.45
CA LYS A 89 -9.06 -4.48 -1.01
C LYS A 89 -8.79 -3.14 -0.32
N TRP A 90 -7.52 -2.86 -0.02
CA TRP A 90 -7.11 -1.51 0.36
C TRP A 90 -6.71 -0.70 -0.87
N PRO A 91 -6.83 0.65 -0.83
CA PRO A 91 -6.26 1.51 -1.85
C PRO A 91 -4.77 1.21 -2.04
N LYS A 92 -4.28 1.22 -3.28
CA LYS A 92 -2.88 0.84 -3.58
C LYS A 92 -1.92 1.70 -2.78
N ALA A 93 -2.19 3.01 -2.73
CA ALA A 93 -1.41 3.97 -1.98
C ALA A 93 -1.32 3.62 -0.48
N ALA A 94 -2.32 3.01 0.15
CA ALA A 94 -2.26 2.71 1.59
C ALA A 94 -1.33 1.53 1.94
N ARG A 95 -0.97 0.69 0.95
CA ARG A 95 -0.31 -0.61 1.14
C ARG A 95 1.06 -0.59 1.86
N PRO A 96 1.96 0.40 1.66
CA PRO A 96 3.24 0.44 2.37
C PRO A 96 3.07 0.45 3.89
N TRP A 97 1.99 1.07 4.38
CA TRP A 97 1.75 1.31 5.81
C TRP A 97 0.85 0.25 6.46
N LEU A 98 0.44 -0.78 5.72
CA LEU A 98 -0.39 -1.85 6.27
C LEU A 98 0.45 -2.85 7.06
N SER A 99 -0.13 -3.43 8.11
CA SER A 99 0.53 -4.52 8.82
C SER A 99 0.68 -5.76 7.93
N PRO A 100 1.67 -6.63 8.17
CA PRO A 100 1.85 -7.87 7.40
C PRO A 100 0.59 -8.73 7.34
N LYS A 101 -0.17 -8.81 8.46
CA LYS A 101 -1.45 -9.53 8.54
C LYS A 101 -2.48 -8.97 7.56
N ILE A 102 -2.63 -7.64 7.49
CA ILE A 102 -3.58 -7.01 6.57
C ILE A 102 -3.12 -7.21 5.13
N ARG A 103 -1.84 -7.01 4.82
CA ARG A 103 -1.28 -7.25 3.48
C ARG A 103 -1.51 -8.68 2.99
N ALA A 104 -1.41 -9.67 3.89
CA ALA A 104 -1.71 -11.06 3.56
C ALA A 104 -3.20 -11.29 3.30
N ALA A 105 -4.09 -10.65 4.06
CA ALA A 105 -5.54 -10.78 3.91
C ALA A 105 -6.06 -10.21 2.57
N GLU A 106 -5.48 -9.11 2.09
CA GLU A 106 -5.88 -8.47 0.82
C GLU A 106 -5.14 -8.99 -0.43
N ARG A 107 -4.23 -9.96 -0.25
CA ARG A 107 -3.38 -10.49 -1.33
C ARG A 107 -4.22 -11.33 -2.29
N ILE A 108 -4.20 -10.93 -3.55
CA ILE A 108 -4.76 -11.71 -4.64
C ILE A 108 -3.73 -12.80 -5.02
N PRO A 109 -4.09 -14.09 -5.01
CA PRO A 109 -3.21 -15.15 -5.48
C PRO A 109 -2.81 -14.96 -6.94
N ARG A 110 -1.60 -15.45 -7.28
CA ARG A 110 -1.16 -15.55 -8.68
C ARG A 110 -2.11 -16.46 -9.46
N MET A 111 -2.15 -16.24 -10.77
CA MET A 111 -2.90 -17.11 -11.69
C MET A 111 -2.35 -18.54 -11.62
N ASP A 112 -3.24 -19.52 -11.68
CA ASP A 112 -2.89 -20.92 -11.79
C ASP A 112 -2.24 -21.18 -13.17
N PRO A 113 -1.04 -21.79 -13.24
CA PRO A 113 -0.38 -22.09 -14.51
C PRO A 113 -1.23 -22.93 -15.47
N ILE A 114 -2.17 -23.75 -14.96
CA ILE A 114 -3.05 -24.55 -15.81
C ILE A 114 -3.97 -23.71 -16.70
N CYS A 115 -4.26 -22.47 -16.29
CA CYS A 115 -5.13 -21.57 -17.05
C CYS A 115 -4.44 -21.00 -18.30
N ASN A 116 -3.17 -21.33 -18.54
CA ASN A 116 -2.38 -21.10 -19.75
C ASN A 116 -2.66 -19.78 -20.50
N LYS A 117 -2.69 -18.67 -19.76
CA LYS A 117 -2.77 -17.33 -20.35
C LYS A 117 -1.36 -16.76 -20.47
N PRO A 118 -0.92 -16.30 -21.66
CA PRO A 118 0.33 -15.55 -21.77
C PRO A 118 0.24 -14.35 -20.83
N VAL A 119 1.21 -14.26 -19.93
CA VAL A 119 1.27 -13.17 -18.96
C VAL A 119 1.69 -11.91 -19.73
N SER A 120 0.73 -11.10 -20.18
CA SER A 120 1.01 -9.69 -20.51
C SER A 120 1.23 -8.94 -19.19
N TYR A 121 2.37 -9.18 -18.56
CA TYR A 121 2.83 -8.38 -17.43
C TYR A 121 3.69 -7.27 -18.03
N ILE A 122 3.15 -6.06 -18.11
CA ILE A 122 3.99 -4.88 -18.00
C ILE A 122 3.97 -4.60 -16.50
N PRO A 123 5.05 -4.91 -15.75
CA PRO A 123 5.07 -4.51 -14.37
C PRO A 123 5.16 -2.99 -14.33
N ASP A 124 4.08 -2.32 -13.93
CA ASP A 124 4.12 -0.97 -13.35
C ASP A 124 4.78 -1.03 -11.95
N THR A 125 5.82 -1.86 -11.80
CA THR A 125 6.52 -2.01 -10.53
C THR A 125 7.60 -0.97 -10.49
N ILE A 126 7.47 -0.04 -9.56
CA ILE A 126 8.57 0.78 -9.13
C ILE A 126 9.57 -0.14 -8.40
N ARG A 127 10.86 0.10 -8.61
CA ARG A 127 11.97 -0.59 -7.93
C ARG A 127 12.97 0.46 -7.49
N ILE A 128 13.30 0.50 -6.21
CA ILE A 128 14.45 1.28 -5.72
C ILE A 128 15.73 0.63 -6.25
N LEU A 129 16.59 1.45 -6.83
CA LEU A 129 17.92 1.04 -7.31
C LEU A 129 18.97 1.41 -6.27
N ASP A 130 20.07 0.66 -6.26
CA ASP A 130 21.28 0.92 -5.47
C ASP A 130 21.10 0.89 -3.93
N ILE A 131 19.90 0.61 -3.43
CA ILE A 131 19.59 0.48 -2.00
C ILE A 131 18.81 -0.82 -1.78
N GLU A 132 19.44 -1.79 -1.14
CA GLU A 132 18.81 -3.06 -0.78
C GLU A 132 18.16 -2.99 0.62
N PRO A 133 17.17 -3.85 0.92
CA PRO A 133 16.67 -4.00 2.28
C PRO A 133 17.81 -4.29 3.28
N ASP A 134 17.70 -3.71 4.47
CA ASP A 134 18.67 -3.82 5.57
C ASP A 134 20.04 -3.17 5.30
N THR A 135 20.16 -2.34 4.25
CA THR A 135 21.37 -1.56 3.99
C THR A 135 21.74 -0.67 5.20
N ILE A 136 23.02 -0.67 5.56
CA ILE A 136 23.58 0.16 6.64
C ILE A 136 24.42 1.29 6.03
N PHE A 137 23.99 2.53 6.26
CA PHE A 137 24.76 3.73 5.90
C PHE A 137 25.53 4.24 7.12
N ARG A 138 26.80 4.57 6.92
CA ARG A 138 27.68 5.15 7.94
C ARG A 138 28.35 6.41 7.40
N PRO A 139 28.74 7.36 8.27
CA PRO A 139 29.60 8.48 7.88
C PRO A 139 30.87 8.00 7.17
N PRO A 140 31.39 8.78 6.21
CA PRO A 140 32.65 8.47 5.57
C PRO A 140 33.82 8.69 6.53
N GLY A 141 34.69 7.68 6.69
CA GLY A 141 35.89 7.79 7.52
C GLY A 141 35.58 8.11 8.99
N SER A 142 36.32 9.08 9.55
CA SER A 142 36.14 9.58 10.92
C SER A 142 35.23 10.82 10.99
N GLU A 143 34.49 11.12 9.93
CA GLU A 143 33.59 12.26 9.92
C GLU A 143 32.36 11.98 10.80
N THR A 144 31.84 13.03 11.43
CA THR A 144 30.57 12.98 12.18
C THR A 144 29.37 13.30 11.29
N GLU A 145 29.62 13.69 10.04
CA GLU A 145 28.62 14.07 9.07
C GLU A 145 27.76 12.87 8.63
N LEU A 146 26.44 13.04 8.70
CA LEU A 146 25.51 12.01 8.28
C LEU A 146 25.59 11.76 6.76
N PRO A 147 25.43 10.50 6.32
CA PRO A 147 25.61 10.12 4.93
C PRO A 147 24.63 10.80 3.98
N THR A 148 25.05 10.96 2.73
CA THR A 148 24.20 11.35 1.61
C THR A 148 24.01 10.15 0.70
N ILE A 149 22.77 9.88 0.30
CA ILE A 149 22.41 8.77 -0.58
C ILE A 149 21.83 9.28 -1.90
N THR A 150 21.97 8.47 -2.94
CA THR A 150 21.29 8.66 -4.21
C THR A 150 19.97 7.91 -4.17
N LEU A 151 18.87 8.64 -4.33
CA LEU A 151 17.53 8.12 -4.51
C LEU A 151 17.30 7.91 -6.00
N HIS A 152 17.18 6.66 -6.40
CA HIS A 152 16.99 6.29 -7.79
C HIS A 152 16.02 5.13 -7.87
N ALA A 153 15.08 5.18 -8.81
CA ALA A 153 14.11 4.14 -9.02
C ALA A 153 13.85 3.92 -10.51
N GLN A 154 13.51 2.68 -10.85
CA GLN A 154 13.07 2.25 -12.17
C GLN A 154 11.59 1.87 -12.14
N GLY A 155 10.85 2.20 -13.20
CA GLY A 155 9.42 1.91 -13.32
C GLY A 155 8.51 2.95 -12.66
N GLY A 156 7.21 2.66 -12.64
CA GLY A 156 6.16 3.59 -12.21
C GLY A 156 5.65 4.47 -13.34
N GLU A 157 4.69 5.33 -13.00
CA GLU A 157 4.06 6.27 -13.93
C GLU A 157 4.07 7.72 -13.39
N GLY A 158 4.53 8.67 -14.21
CA GLY A 158 4.50 10.09 -13.85
C GLY A 158 5.51 10.49 -12.77
N GLU A 159 5.08 11.33 -11.83
CA GLU A 159 5.94 11.86 -10.75
C GLU A 159 6.11 10.83 -9.62
N LEU A 160 7.35 10.68 -9.15
CA LEU A 160 7.72 9.83 -8.03
C LEU A 160 7.84 10.65 -6.74
N PHE A 161 7.20 10.17 -5.69
CA PHE A 161 7.23 10.72 -4.34
C PHE A 161 8.14 9.87 -3.47
N TRP A 162 9.24 10.46 -3.02
CA TRP A 162 10.18 9.82 -2.11
C TRP A 162 9.83 10.17 -0.68
N MET A 163 9.73 9.17 0.17
CA MET A 163 9.34 9.31 1.57
C MET A 163 10.31 8.58 2.49
N LEU A 164 10.53 9.17 3.67
CA LEU A 164 11.25 8.56 4.76
C LEU A 164 10.30 8.46 5.96
N ASN A 165 10.03 7.24 6.44
CA ASN A 165 9.05 6.97 7.49
C ASN A 165 7.64 7.55 7.19
N GLY A 166 7.28 7.63 5.91
CA GLY A 166 5.99 8.19 5.45
C GLY A 166 5.97 9.72 5.29
N GLU A 167 7.04 10.43 5.60
CA GLU A 167 7.16 11.87 5.32
C GLU A 167 7.82 12.09 3.96
N VAL A 168 7.21 12.92 3.10
CA VAL A 168 7.77 13.26 1.77
C VAL A 168 9.05 14.06 1.93
N ILE A 169 10.15 13.53 1.40
CA ILE A 169 11.48 14.17 1.44
C ILE A 169 11.82 14.88 0.13
N CYS A 170 11.37 14.36 -1.01
CA CYS A 170 11.52 15.01 -2.31
C CYS A 170 10.63 14.36 -3.38
N ARG A 171 10.65 14.94 -4.58
CA ARG A 171 10.00 14.39 -5.77
C ARG A 171 10.99 14.26 -6.92
N SER A 172 10.75 13.32 -7.82
CA SER A 172 11.55 13.13 -9.03
C SER A 172 10.68 12.69 -10.19
N GLU A 173 11.16 12.91 -11.41
CA GLU A 173 10.65 12.17 -12.56
C GLU A 173 11.24 10.75 -12.55
N ILE A 174 10.66 9.85 -13.34
CA ILE A 174 11.16 8.48 -13.52
C ILE A 174 12.58 8.54 -14.10
N ASN A 175 13.47 7.67 -13.62
CA ASN A 175 14.89 7.61 -14.01
C ASN A 175 15.68 8.92 -13.78
N GLN A 176 15.21 9.84 -12.93
CA GLN A 176 15.97 11.02 -12.51
C GLN A 176 16.42 10.89 -11.05
N PRO A 177 17.70 10.57 -10.80
CA PRO A 177 18.21 10.44 -9.45
C PRO A 177 18.14 11.74 -8.64
N ARG A 178 17.93 11.62 -7.33
CA ARG A 178 17.97 12.74 -6.38
C ARG A 178 18.94 12.45 -5.24
N MET A 179 19.69 13.45 -4.81
CA MET A 179 20.55 13.31 -3.62
C MET A 179 19.75 13.64 -2.36
N TYR A 180 19.87 12.81 -1.33
CA TYR A 180 19.27 13.05 -0.02
C TYR A 180 20.31 12.89 1.09
N ARG A 181 20.48 13.93 1.90
CA ARG A 181 21.34 13.91 3.08
C ARG A 181 20.51 13.65 4.33
N PHE A 182 20.87 12.63 5.09
CA PHE A 182 20.18 12.31 6.34
C PHE A 182 20.34 13.43 7.37
N LYS A 183 19.25 13.72 8.09
CA LYS A 183 19.21 14.72 9.17
C LYS A 183 19.40 14.11 10.55
N ARG A 184 19.19 12.80 10.69
CA ARG A 184 19.28 12.04 11.94
C ARG A 184 19.78 10.63 11.64
N SER A 185 20.46 10.02 12.61
CA SER A 185 20.73 8.58 12.62
C SER A 185 19.52 7.79 13.13
N GLY A 186 19.48 6.50 12.85
CA GLY A 186 18.42 5.59 13.26
C GLY A 186 17.94 4.66 12.15
N ARG A 187 16.87 3.93 12.45
CA ARG A 187 16.19 3.08 11.47
C ARG A 187 15.17 3.91 10.69
N PHE A 188 15.13 3.69 9.38
CA PHE A 188 14.18 4.34 8.50
C PHE A 188 13.58 3.34 7.52
N THR A 189 12.35 3.59 7.10
CA THR A 189 11.75 2.97 5.93
C THR A 189 11.77 3.99 4.81
N LEU A 190 12.58 3.73 3.78
CA LEU A 190 12.56 4.47 2.52
C LEU A 190 11.42 3.92 1.67
N THR A 191 10.60 4.80 1.09
CA THR A 191 9.53 4.41 0.16
C THR A 191 9.52 5.35 -1.02
N VAL A 192 9.36 4.80 -2.21
CA VAL A 192 9.08 5.54 -3.44
C VAL A 192 7.69 5.13 -3.93
N MET A 193 6.88 6.10 -4.34
CA MET A 193 5.51 5.86 -4.79
C MET A 193 5.15 6.78 -5.96
N ASP A 194 4.35 6.30 -6.91
CA ASP A 194 3.75 7.14 -7.95
C ASP A 194 2.31 7.58 -7.63
N LEU A 195 1.71 8.41 -8.49
CA LEU A 195 0.33 8.87 -8.30
C LEU A 195 -0.72 7.75 -8.36
N ALA A 196 -0.41 6.61 -8.97
CA ALA A 196 -1.28 5.43 -9.03
C ALA A 196 -1.14 4.52 -7.80
N GLY A 197 -0.26 4.87 -6.85
CA GLY A 197 -0.01 4.10 -5.65
C GLY A 197 0.83 2.85 -5.90
N ASN A 198 1.47 2.71 -7.07
CA ASN A 198 2.54 1.74 -7.24
C ASN A 198 3.72 2.21 -6.39
N TYR A 199 4.44 1.28 -5.76
CA TYR A 199 5.49 1.64 -4.82
C TYR A 199 6.54 0.55 -4.66
N ASP A 200 7.68 0.95 -4.11
CA ASP A 200 8.69 0.07 -3.52
C ASP A 200 9.16 0.64 -2.18
N SER A 201 9.62 -0.23 -1.28
CA SER A 201 10.06 0.16 0.06
C SER A 201 11.24 -0.68 0.53
N ALA A 202 12.18 -0.03 1.21
CA ALA A 202 13.32 -0.68 1.84
C ALA A 202 13.53 -0.15 3.27
N ASP A 203 13.73 -1.05 4.22
CA ASP A 203 14.18 -0.69 5.57
C ASP A 203 15.69 -0.50 5.56
N ILE A 204 16.18 0.57 6.16
CA ILE A 204 17.59 0.96 6.19
C ILE A 204 18.01 1.42 7.59
N LEU A 205 19.30 1.30 7.89
CA LEU A 205 19.89 1.78 9.14
C LEU A 205 20.94 2.86 8.85
N VAL A 206 20.83 4.00 9.50
CA VAL A 206 21.83 5.08 9.42
C VAL A 206 22.52 5.19 10.76
N LEU A 207 23.84 5.00 10.77
CA LEU A 207 24.65 5.19 11.96
C LEU A 207 25.02 6.67 12.13
N GLY A 208 25.08 7.13 13.38
CA GLY A 208 25.65 8.43 13.71
C GLY A 208 27.18 8.34 13.74
N GLY A 209 27.85 9.49 13.65
CA GLY A 209 29.27 9.56 14.00
C GLY A 209 29.46 9.23 15.47
N SER A 210 30.36 8.30 15.78
CA SER A 210 30.81 8.08 17.15
C SER A 210 31.65 9.31 17.55
N SER A 211 31.15 10.13 18.46
CA SER A 211 32.04 10.97 19.26
C SER A 211 32.74 10.04 20.25
N GLU A 212 34.02 9.78 20.02
CA GLU A 212 34.91 9.12 20.98
C GLU A 212 34.93 9.87 22.33
#